data_AF-A0A959ZCM8-F1
#
_entry.id   AF-A0A959ZCM8-F1
#
_cell.length_a   1.000
_cell.length_b   1.000
_cell.length_c   1.000
_cell.angle_alpha   90.00
_cell.angle_beta   90.00
_cell.angle_gamma   90.00
#
_symmetry.space_group_name_H-M   'P 1'
#
loop_
_entity.id
_entity.type
_entity.pdbx_description
1 polymer ?
#
loop_
_entity_poly.entity_id
_entity_poly.type
_entity_poly.pdbx_seq_one_letter_code
_entity_poly.pdbx_strand_id
1 'polypeptide(L)'
;MSASRNRELLALVPVALLLTAGFAAVFAQNDNQLTNLSLSYGLYFLAICLATHIYIRIRLPNADPYLFPLMALLTAFGLVMLYRLDAEMGSELARDQANWFVLGLILFAVVIHFFRDYSVLERYRYTIALISLGLLMAPRLPVIGSQVNGAYLGISLGPISFQPAELAKIGIVIFLASYLREHRELLVVGARRFLGITFPPLKHLGPLLVVWGAAMFMLIFIRDLGSSLMFFAAFLALIYVATGRLSFVIIGMAMFLAGAWVIYHTVPHVTDRVDIWLDPYQDPSAAGYQILQSMFAMADGGLFGEGFAQAMVVIPGTD
;
A
#
# COMPACT_ATOMS: atom_id res chain seq x y z
N MET A 1 30.70 17.00 3.83
CA MET A 1 29.29 16.69 3.44
C MET A 1 29.23 15.25 2.96
N SER A 2 28.29 14.43 3.46
CA SER A 2 28.28 12.97 3.18
C SER A 2 28.00 12.68 1.71
N ALA A 3 28.82 11.83 1.07
CA ALA A 3 28.67 11.40 -0.31
C ALA A 3 27.30 10.76 -0.60
N SER A 4 26.62 10.20 0.42
CA SER A 4 25.30 9.58 0.31
C SER A 4 24.21 10.57 -0.13
N ARG A 5 24.13 11.76 0.49
CA ARG A 5 23.10 12.77 0.16
C ARG A 5 23.26 13.34 -1.25
N ASN A 6 24.50 13.40 -1.76
CA ASN A 6 24.73 13.78 -3.14
C ASN A 6 24.21 12.72 -4.13
N ARG A 7 24.27 11.43 -3.78
CA ARG A 7 23.67 10.35 -4.61
C ARG A 7 22.15 10.46 -4.67
N GLU A 8 21.52 10.75 -3.55
CA GLU A 8 20.06 11.01 -3.50
C GLU A 8 19.68 12.18 -4.42
N LEU A 9 20.39 13.31 -4.30
CA LEU A 9 20.16 14.47 -5.16
C LEU A 9 20.32 14.14 -6.65
N LEU A 10 21.39 13.42 -7.00
CA LEU A 10 21.63 12.98 -8.38
C LEU A 10 20.54 12.02 -8.87
N ALA A 11 19.99 11.17 -8.00
CA ALA A 11 18.92 10.25 -8.33
C ALA A 11 17.56 10.93 -8.55
N LEU A 12 17.32 12.13 -8.00
CA LEU A 12 16.09 12.90 -8.24
C LEU A 12 16.03 13.52 -9.64
N VAL A 13 17.19 13.79 -10.25
CA VAL A 13 17.26 14.36 -11.61
C VAL A 13 16.61 13.46 -12.67
N PRO A 14 16.98 12.17 -12.83
CA PRO A 14 16.33 11.31 -13.81
C PRO A 14 14.84 11.09 -13.51
N VAL A 15 14.41 11.14 -12.24
CA VAL A 15 13.00 11.06 -11.87
C VAL A 15 12.21 12.26 -12.41
N ALA A 16 12.72 13.48 -12.22
CA ALA A 16 12.07 14.67 -12.74
C ALA A 16 12.06 14.71 -14.28
N LEU A 17 13.14 14.23 -14.92
CA LEU A 17 13.19 14.07 -16.38
C LEU A 17 12.15 13.08 -16.86
N LEU A 18 11.99 11.94 -16.18
CA LEU A 18 10.98 10.93 -16.50
C LEU A 18 9.56 11.51 -16.40
N LEU A 19 9.25 12.23 -15.31
CA LEU A 19 7.95 12.89 -15.17
C LEU A 19 7.71 13.88 -16.31
N THR A 20 8.69 14.73 -16.60
CA THR A 20 8.60 15.74 -17.66
C THR A 20 8.35 15.09 -19.02
N ALA A 21 9.12 14.04 -19.34
CA ALA A 21 9.00 13.28 -20.57
C ALA A 21 7.66 12.54 -20.67
N GLY A 22 7.18 11.96 -19.57
CA GLY A 22 5.89 11.29 -19.49
C GLY A 22 4.72 12.23 -19.78
N PHE A 23 4.67 13.39 -19.12
CA PHE A 23 3.66 14.41 -19.43
C PHE A 23 3.77 14.90 -20.87
N ALA A 24 4.99 15.16 -21.37
CA ALA A 24 5.21 15.59 -22.75
C ALA A 24 4.70 14.53 -23.77
N ALA A 25 4.90 13.24 -23.49
CA ALA A 25 4.39 12.15 -24.32
C ALA A 25 2.86 12.11 -24.35
N VAL A 26 2.20 12.28 -23.19
CA VAL A 26 0.72 12.32 -23.10
C VAL A 26 0.16 13.55 -23.85
N PHE A 27 0.77 14.73 -23.70
CA PHE A 27 0.35 15.93 -24.46
C PHE A 27 0.52 15.77 -25.97
N ALA A 28 1.67 15.23 -26.39
CA ALA A 28 1.94 14.99 -27.81
C ALA A 28 0.91 14.03 -28.43
N GLN A 29 0.37 13.09 -27.65
CA GLN A 29 -0.62 12.15 -28.11
C GLN A 29 -2.04 12.72 -28.14
N ASN A 30 -2.44 13.42 -27.09
CA ASN A 30 -3.83 13.90 -26.95
C ASN A 30 -4.12 15.12 -27.84
N ASP A 31 -3.19 16.09 -27.85
CA ASP A 31 -3.42 17.40 -28.50
C ASP A 31 -2.58 17.60 -29.76
N ASN A 32 -1.72 16.62 -30.11
CA ASN A 32 -0.72 16.72 -31.17
C ASN A 32 0.16 17.99 -31.06
N GLN A 33 0.34 18.49 -29.83
CA GLN A 33 1.11 19.68 -29.51
C GLN A 33 2.03 19.43 -28.32
N LEU A 34 3.27 19.94 -28.43
CA LEU A 34 4.19 20.00 -27.30
C LEU A 34 3.98 21.32 -26.57
N THR A 35 3.39 21.26 -25.37
CA THR A 35 3.18 22.44 -24.54
C THR A 35 4.28 22.59 -23.48
N ASN A 36 4.68 23.83 -23.20
CA ASN A 36 5.59 24.18 -22.09
C ASN A 36 5.04 23.78 -20.70
N LEU A 37 3.75 23.43 -20.59
CA LEU A 37 3.12 22.94 -19.37
C LEU A 37 3.80 21.66 -18.84
N SER A 38 4.22 20.76 -19.73
CA SER A 38 4.96 19.55 -19.36
C SER A 38 6.24 19.87 -18.58
N LEU A 39 7.00 20.87 -19.05
CA LEU A 39 8.19 21.38 -18.39
C LEU A 39 7.85 22.05 -17.05
N SER A 40 6.76 22.83 -16.99
CA SER A 40 6.31 23.44 -15.75
C SER A 40 5.99 22.39 -14.67
N TYR A 41 5.22 21.34 -15.00
CA TYR A 41 4.92 20.25 -14.06
C TYR A 41 6.18 19.51 -13.61
N GLY A 42 7.09 19.24 -14.54
CA GLY A 42 8.43 18.71 -14.25
C GLY A 42 9.20 19.53 -13.23
N LEU A 43 9.25 20.85 -13.45
CA LEU A 43 9.95 21.79 -12.57
C LEU A 43 9.30 21.90 -11.19
N TYR A 44 7.97 21.95 -11.11
CA TYR A 44 7.25 21.97 -9.82
C TYR A 44 7.51 20.69 -9.02
N PHE A 45 7.41 19.53 -9.66
CA PHE A 45 7.68 18.26 -9.03
C PHE A 45 9.13 18.19 -8.51
N LEU A 46 10.10 18.60 -9.34
CA LEU A 46 11.51 18.66 -8.94
C LEU A 46 11.71 19.63 -7.77
N ALA A 47 11.12 20.82 -7.81
CA ALA A 47 11.25 21.81 -6.75
C ALA A 47 10.73 21.28 -5.41
N ILE A 48 9.57 20.61 -5.40
CA ILE A 48 9.02 19.97 -4.21
C ILE A 48 9.94 18.87 -3.71
N CYS A 49 10.43 17.98 -4.60
CA CYS A 49 11.35 16.92 -4.22
C CYS A 49 12.68 17.46 -3.67
N LEU A 50 13.20 18.56 -4.24
CA LEU A 50 14.41 19.23 -3.76
C LEU A 50 14.19 19.85 -2.38
N ALA A 51 13.04 20.48 -2.14
CA ALA A 51 12.71 21.02 -0.82
C ALA A 51 12.66 19.90 0.24
N THR A 52 12.02 18.77 -0.07
CA THR A 52 12.00 17.60 0.81
C THR A 52 13.39 17.01 0.99
N HIS A 53 14.19 16.89 -0.06
CA HIS A 53 15.57 16.43 0.01
C HIS A 53 16.41 17.29 0.96
N ILE A 54 16.32 18.63 0.85
CA ILE A 54 17.02 19.56 1.73
C ILE A 54 16.56 19.35 3.19
N TYR A 55 15.26 19.17 3.42
CA TYR A 55 14.73 18.88 4.76
C TYR A 55 15.30 17.57 5.33
N ILE A 56 15.27 16.47 4.56
CA ILE A 56 15.84 15.17 4.96
C ILE A 56 17.34 15.33 5.22
N ARG A 57 18.07 16.04 4.36
CA ARG A 57 19.50 16.27 4.50
C ARG A 57 19.87 16.97 5.81
N ILE A 58 19.04 17.91 6.26
CA ILE A 58 19.23 18.64 7.52
C ILE A 58 18.81 17.79 8.73
N ARG A 59 17.66 17.11 8.66
CA ARG A 59 17.05 16.43 9.81
C ARG A 59 17.53 14.99 10.02
N LEU A 60 17.86 14.29 8.93
CA LEU A 60 18.24 12.88 8.89
C LEU A 60 19.50 12.68 8.02
N PRO A 61 20.66 13.22 8.42
CA PRO A 61 21.88 13.19 7.59
C PRO A 61 22.39 11.77 7.28
N ASN A 62 22.00 10.79 8.10
CA ASN A 62 22.39 9.38 8.00
C ASN A 62 21.28 8.47 7.45
N ALA A 63 20.19 9.03 6.91
CA ALA A 63 19.15 8.22 6.27
C ALA A 63 19.71 7.43 5.07
N ASP A 64 18.94 6.46 4.58
CA ASP A 64 19.21 5.80 3.30
C ASP A 64 19.00 6.80 2.14
N PRO A 65 19.91 6.89 1.15
CA PRO A 65 19.81 7.88 0.06
C PRO A 65 18.95 7.44 -1.13
N TYR A 66 18.46 6.21 -1.15
CA TYR A 66 17.75 5.64 -2.30
C TYR A 66 16.24 5.56 -2.07
N LEU A 67 15.77 5.41 -0.82
CA LEU A 67 14.33 5.27 -0.54
C LEU A 67 13.49 6.46 -1.02
N PHE A 68 13.94 7.70 -0.80
CA PHE A 68 13.20 8.88 -1.22
C PHE A 68 13.13 9.03 -2.75
N PRO A 69 14.25 8.91 -3.50
CA PRO A 69 14.20 8.89 -4.97
C PRO A 69 13.34 7.77 -5.56
N LEU A 70 13.36 6.56 -4.97
CA LEU A 70 12.50 5.46 -5.42
C LEU A 70 11.01 5.77 -5.21
N MET A 71 10.65 6.37 -4.08
CA MET A 71 9.28 6.83 -3.84
C MET A 71 8.88 7.93 -4.84
N ALA A 72 9.77 8.89 -5.10
CA ALA A 72 9.54 9.94 -6.08
C ALA A 72 9.38 9.35 -7.50
N LEU A 73 10.16 8.33 -7.86
CA LEU A 73 10.05 7.61 -9.14
C LEU A 73 8.68 6.97 -9.31
N LEU A 74 8.21 6.21 -8.31
CA LEU A 74 6.90 5.57 -8.35
C LEU A 74 5.77 6.60 -8.41
N THR A 75 5.91 7.70 -7.68
CA THR A 75 4.94 8.80 -7.71
C THR A 75 4.91 9.47 -9.08
N ALA A 76 6.09 9.72 -9.67
CA ALA A 76 6.19 10.33 -10.99
C ALA A 76 5.50 9.47 -12.06
N PHE A 77 5.78 8.17 -12.05
CA PHE A 77 5.11 7.21 -12.94
C PHE A 77 3.59 7.20 -12.71
N GLY A 78 3.14 7.13 -11.45
CA GLY A 78 1.72 7.14 -11.10
C GLY A 78 0.99 8.40 -11.55
N LEU A 79 1.60 9.58 -11.39
CA LEU A 79 1.01 10.86 -11.83
C LEU A 79 0.84 10.92 -13.35
N VAL A 80 1.84 10.47 -14.11
CA VAL A 80 1.74 10.41 -15.58
C VAL A 80 0.62 9.46 -16.01
N MET A 81 0.50 8.30 -15.35
CA MET A 81 -0.54 7.32 -15.65
C MET A 81 -1.96 7.83 -15.32
N LEU A 82 -2.13 8.51 -14.18
CA LEU A 82 -3.42 9.11 -13.82
C LEU A 82 -3.78 10.24 -14.79
N TYR A 83 -2.81 11.06 -15.19
CA TYR A 83 -3.06 12.14 -16.12
C TYR A 83 -3.49 11.61 -17.50
N ARG A 84 -2.90 10.49 -17.93
CA ARG A 84 -3.34 9.78 -19.13
C ARG A 84 -4.79 9.31 -19.03
N LEU A 85 -5.19 8.80 -17.86
CA LEU A 85 -6.56 8.32 -17.61
C LEU A 85 -7.58 9.46 -17.47
N ASP A 86 -7.18 10.61 -16.94
CA ASP A 86 -8.07 11.77 -16.75
C ASP A 86 -8.70 12.24 -18.07
N ALA A 87 -7.94 12.22 -19.16
CA ALA A 87 -8.44 12.58 -20.49
C ALA A 87 -9.54 11.64 -21.00
N GLU A 88 -9.43 10.35 -20.68
CA GLU A 88 -10.39 9.30 -21.08
C GLU A 88 -11.64 9.32 -20.19
N MET A 89 -11.45 9.56 -18.89
CA MET A 89 -12.51 9.47 -17.87
C MET A 89 -13.21 10.81 -17.58
N GLY A 90 -12.69 11.93 -18.08
CA GLY A 90 -13.18 13.27 -17.75
C GLY A 90 -13.00 13.63 -16.27
N SER A 91 -11.93 13.15 -15.65
CA SER A 91 -11.65 13.29 -14.21
C SER A 91 -10.47 14.23 -13.91
N GLU A 92 -10.28 14.58 -12.63
CA GLU A 92 -9.13 15.36 -12.13
C GLU A 92 -8.24 14.53 -11.17
N LEU A 93 -8.15 13.22 -11.37
CA LEU A 93 -7.46 12.29 -10.46
C LEU A 93 -5.97 12.58 -10.34
N ALA A 94 -5.31 13.00 -11.42
CA ALA A 94 -3.89 13.35 -11.38
C ALA A 94 -3.63 14.59 -10.52
N ARG A 95 -4.54 15.58 -10.59
CA ARG A 95 -4.48 16.79 -9.78
C ARG A 95 -4.71 16.47 -8.30
N ASP A 96 -5.73 15.66 -8.02
CA ASP A 96 -6.01 15.20 -6.66
C ASP A 96 -4.82 14.40 -6.10
N GLN A 97 -4.23 13.51 -6.89
CA GLN A 97 -3.05 12.75 -6.50
C GLN A 97 -1.83 13.65 -6.25
N ALA A 98 -1.63 14.70 -7.05
CA ALA A 98 -0.57 15.67 -6.81
C ALA A 98 -0.78 16.43 -5.49
N ASN A 99 -2.02 16.81 -5.17
CA ASN A 99 -2.35 17.43 -3.87
C ASN A 99 -2.09 16.46 -2.71
N TRP A 100 -2.50 15.19 -2.84
CA TRP A 100 -2.23 14.15 -1.86
C TRP A 100 -0.75 13.85 -1.69
N PHE A 101 0.04 13.91 -2.76
CA PHE A 101 1.49 13.77 -2.70
C PHE A 101 2.10 14.90 -1.86
N VAL A 102 1.73 16.15 -2.11
CA VAL A 102 2.21 17.30 -1.32
C VAL A 102 1.80 17.17 0.14
N LEU A 103 0.54 16.82 0.42
CA LEU A 103 0.06 16.59 1.78
C LEU A 103 0.83 15.43 2.45
N GLY A 104 1.09 14.35 1.72
CA GLY A 104 1.88 13.22 2.18
C GLY A 104 3.31 13.62 2.56
N LEU A 105 3.96 14.48 1.77
CA LEU A 105 5.30 15.01 2.08
C LEU A 105 5.28 15.92 3.32
N ILE A 106 4.22 16.71 3.51
CA ILE A 106 4.04 17.53 4.72
C ILE A 106 3.89 16.61 5.94
N LEU A 107 3.01 15.60 5.88
CA LEU A 107 2.81 14.63 6.96
C LEU A 107 4.09 13.84 7.25
N PHE A 108 4.84 13.46 6.22
CA PHE A 108 6.15 12.84 6.35
C PHE A 108 7.14 13.74 7.11
N ALA A 109 7.20 15.03 6.75
CA ALA A 109 8.06 15.99 7.44
C ALA A 109 7.64 16.18 8.92
N VAL A 110 6.35 16.26 9.20
CA VAL A 110 5.75 16.32 10.54
C VAL A 110 6.15 15.08 11.36
N VAL A 111 6.01 13.88 10.80
CA VAL A 111 6.39 12.63 11.49
C VAL A 111 7.87 12.64 11.87
N ILE A 112 8.76 13.01 10.94
CA ILE A 112 10.21 13.14 11.24
C ILE A 112 10.47 14.16 12.34
N HIS A 113 9.71 15.26 12.36
CA HIS A 113 9.90 16.33 13.34
C HIS A 113 9.53 15.89 14.76
N PHE A 114 8.35 15.26 14.92
CA PHE A 114 7.79 14.93 16.23
C PHE A 114 8.21 13.56 16.76
N PHE A 115 8.45 12.58 15.89
CA PHE A 115 8.75 11.19 16.27
C PHE A 115 10.23 10.84 16.11
N ARG A 116 11.13 11.71 16.61
CA ARG A 116 12.58 11.44 16.57
C ARG A 116 12.99 10.28 17.46
N ASP A 117 12.34 10.13 18.61
CA ASP A 117 12.52 8.99 19.50
C ASP A 117 11.35 8.02 19.34
N TYR A 118 11.54 7.02 18.48
CA TYR A 118 10.53 5.99 18.22
C TYR A 118 10.35 5.02 19.40
N SER A 119 11.26 5.00 20.39
CA SER A 119 11.13 4.12 21.56
C SER A 119 9.92 4.49 22.43
N VAL A 120 9.47 5.75 22.37
CA VAL A 120 8.26 6.22 23.05
C VAL A 120 7.02 5.41 22.61
N LEU A 121 6.97 4.99 21.34
CA LEU A 121 5.86 4.21 20.80
C LEU A 121 5.72 2.85 21.50
N GLU A 122 6.83 2.28 21.98
CA GLU A 122 6.83 0.98 22.67
C GLU A 122 6.14 1.04 24.03
N ARG A 123 6.20 2.20 24.69
CA ARG A 123 5.53 2.44 25.99
C ARG A 123 4.01 2.45 25.84
N TYR A 124 3.51 2.91 24.70
CA TYR A 124 2.08 3.09 24.44
C TYR A 124 1.48 1.99 23.56
N ARG A 125 2.17 0.84 23.38
CA ARG A 125 1.78 -0.21 22.44
C ARG A 125 0.31 -0.66 22.55
N TYR A 126 -0.20 -0.81 23.77
CA TYR A 126 -1.58 -1.27 23.99
C TYR A 126 -2.59 -0.16 23.70
N THR A 127 -2.25 1.09 24.02
CA THR A 127 -3.04 2.27 23.62
C THR A 127 -3.09 2.40 22.11
N ILE A 128 -1.94 2.25 21.43
CA ILE A 128 -1.84 2.28 19.97
C ILE A 128 -2.67 1.15 19.35
N ALA A 129 -2.58 -0.07 19.90
CA ALA A 129 -3.39 -1.20 19.45
C ALA A 129 -4.89 -0.92 19.61
N LEU A 130 -5.31 -0.42 20.77
CA LEU A 130 -6.71 -0.10 21.03
C LEU A 130 -7.24 1.00 20.09
N ILE A 131 -6.47 2.07 19.88
CA ILE A 131 -6.81 3.13 18.92
C ILE A 131 -6.91 2.54 17.51
N SER A 132 -5.98 1.66 17.12
CA SER A 132 -5.98 1.04 15.79
C SER A 132 -7.20 0.14 15.57
N LEU A 133 -7.59 -0.65 16.56
CA LEU A 133 -8.84 -1.43 16.52
C LEU A 133 -10.07 -0.52 16.43
N GLY A 134 -10.06 0.61 17.15
CA GLY A 134 -11.10 1.63 17.03
C GLY A 134 -11.17 2.23 15.61
N LEU A 135 -10.02 2.52 15.00
CA LEU A 135 -9.93 3.01 13.63
C LEU A 135 -10.46 1.99 12.61
N LEU A 136 -10.17 0.70 12.77
CA LEU A 136 -10.73 -0.35 11.90
C LEU A 136 -12.26 -0.41 11.95
N MET A 137 -12.85 -0.11 13.11
CA MET A 137 -14.31 -0.07 13.27
C MET A 137 -14.94 1.25 12.83
N ALA A 138 -14.16 2.32 12.68
CA ALA A 138 -14.69 3.65 12.42
C ALA A 138 -15.52 3.77 11.13
N PRO A 139 -15.17 3.10 10.00
CA PRO A 139 -16.03 3.07 8.80
C PRO A 139 -17.41 2.41 8.98
N ARG A 140 -17.64 1.70 10.09
CA ARG A 140 -18.96 1.11 10.40
C ARG A 140 -19.86 2.06 11.19
N LEU A 141 -19.35 3.21 11.63
CA LEU A 141 -20.15 4.18 12.39
C LEU A 141 -21.14 4.91 11.46
N PRO A 142 -22.43 4.99 11.83
CA PRO A 142 -23.50 5.44 10.94
C PRO A 142 -23.41 6.92 10.50
N VAL A 143 -22.58 7.72 11.18
CA VAL A 143 -22.46 9.17 10.92
C VAL A 143 -21.36 9.50 9.92
N ILE A 144 -20.31 8.68 9.87
CA ILE A 144 -19.06 9.03 9.17
C ILE A 144 -18.65 7.98 8.13
N GLY A 145 -19.16 6.75 8.26
CA GLY A 145 -18.87 5.65 7.35
C GLY A 145 -19.85 5.59 6.17
N SER A 146 -19.35 5.21 5.00
CA SER A 146 -20.16 4.92 3.82
C SER A 146 -19.82 3.55 3.25
N GLN A 147 -20.84 2.87 2.73
CA GLN A 147 -20.65 1.60 2.03
C GLN A 147 -20.35 1.91 0.55
N VAL A 148 -19.19 1.45 0.08
CA VAL A 148 -18.77 1.58 -1.32
C VAL A 148 -18.47 0.18 -1.85
N ASN A 149 -19.10 -0.20 -2.96
CA ASN A 149 -18.94 -1.52 -3.59
C ASN A 149 -19.15 -2.69 -2.61
N GLY A 150 -20.10 -2.55 -1.70
CA GLY A 150 -20.43 -3.56 -0.70
C GLY A 150 -19.50 -3.62 0.52
N ALA A 151 -18.44 -2.82 0.59
CA ALA A 151 -17.48 -2.77 1.69
C ALA A 151 -17.51 -1.44 2.46
N TYR A 152 -17.14 -1.47 3.74
CA TYR A 152 -17.09 -0.29 4.61
C TYR A 152 -15.62 0.08 4.86
N LEU A 153 -14.99 0.70 3.87
CA LEU A 153 -13.54 0.95 3.90
C LEU A 153 -13.18 2.38 4.33
N GLY A 154 -14.01 3.34 3.93
CA GLY A 154 -13.71 4.76 4.01
C GLY A 154 -14.55 5.51 5.03
N ILE A 155 -14.00 6.64 5.45
CA ILE A 155 -14.73 7.70 6.14
C ILE A 155 -14.68 8.95 5.28
N SER A 156 -15.81 9.64 5.15
CA SER A 156 -15.92 10.91 4.45
C SER A 156 -16.17 12.05 5.44
N LEU A 157 -15.26 13.02 5.47
CA LEU A 157 -15.36 14.26 6.24
C LEU A 157 -15.42 15.44 5.28
N GLY A 158 -16.62 15.79 4.82
CA GLY A 158 -16.81 16.83 3.81
C GLY A 158 -16.09 16.46 2.50
N PRO A 159 -15.16 17.29 1.99
CA PRO A 159 -14.44 17.01 0.74
C PRO A 159 -13.32 15.98 0.88
N ILE A 160 -12.97 15.55 2.11
CA ILE A 160 -11.85 14.64 2.34
C ILE A 160 -12.40 13.25 2.66
N SER A 161 -11.98 12.27 1.87
CA SER A 161 -12.17 10.85 2.17
C SER A 161 -10.83 10.19 2.47
N PHE A 162 -10.76 9.38 3.52
CA PHE A 162 -9.58 8.55 3.79
C PHE A 162 -10.00 7.19 4.34
N GLN A 163 -9.09 6.22 4.26
CA GLN A 163 -9.30 4.88 4.81
C GLN A 163 -8.62 4.77 6.18
N PRO A 164 -9.37 4.69 7.29
CA PRO A 164 -8.80 4.54 8.63
C PRO A 164 -7.96 3.27 8.79
N ALA A 165 -8.29 2.23 8.01
CA ALA A 165 -7.58 0.96 8.01
C ALA A 165 -6.10 1.11 7.67
N GLU A 166 -5.71 2.08 6.84
CA GLU A 166 -4.31 2.36 6.53
C GLU A 166 -3.52 2.79 7.77
N LEU A 167 -4.07 3.71 8.56
CA LEU A 167 -3.43 4.15 9.79
C LEU A 167 -3.45 3.05 10.87
N ALA A 168 -4.56 2.30 10.95
CA ALA A 168 -4.66 1.17 11.87
C ALA A 168 -3.60 0.09 11.59
N LYS A 169 -3.32 -0.23 10.31
CA LYS A 169 -2.28 -1.20 9.94
C LYS A 169 -0.91 -0.81 10.52
N ILE A 170 -0.53 0.46 10.42
CA ILE A 170 0.72 0.97 10.99
C ILE A 170 0.73 0.78 12.51
N GLY A 171 -0.33 1.19 13.21
CA GLY A 171 -0.43 1.08 14.66
C GLY A 171 -0.38 -0.36 15.17
N ILE A 172 -1.05 -1.30 14.49
CA ILE A 172 -0.98 -2.70 14.90
C ILE A 172 0.38 -3.31 14.60
N VAL A 173 1.05 -2.94 13.49
CA VAL A 173 2.44 -3.34 13.23
C VAL A 173 3.39 -2.85 14.33
N ILE A 174 3.22 -1.60 14.80
CA ILE A 174 3.98 -1.08 15.94
C ILE A 174 3.73 -1.92 17.19
N PHE A 175 2.47 -2.24 17.49
CA PHE A 175 2.12 -3.11 18.61
C PHE A 175 2.78 -4.49 18.50
N LEU A 176 2.67 -5.14 17.34
CA LEU A 176 3.24 -6.46 17.08
C LEU A 176 4.76 -6.44 17.25
N ALA A 177 5.45 -5.49 16.61
CA ALA A 177 6.90 -5.35 16.69
C ALA A 177 7.36 -5.10 18.13
N SER A 178 6.68 -4.19 18.84
CA SER A 178 7.01 -3.86 20.22
C SER A 178 6.79 -5.04 21.17
N TYR A 179 5.64 -5.72 21.05
CA TYR A 179 5.32 -6.91 21.85
C TYR A 179 6.31 -8.05 21.62
N LEU A 180 6.62 -8.34 20.36
CA LEU A 180 7.58 -9.36 19.97
C LEU A 180 8.99 -9.04 20.46
N ARG A 181 9.41 -7.77 20.42
CA ARG A 181 10.72 -7.34 20.94
C ARG A 181 10.86 -7.63 22.44
N GLU A 182 9.86 -7.27 23.24
CA GLU A 182 9.90 -7.47 24.69
C GLU A 182 9.83 -8.95 25.10
N HIS A 183 9.02 -9.74 24.39
CA HIS A 183 8.79 -11.15 24.76
C HIS A 183 9.65 -12.14 23.95
N ARG A 184 10.61 -11.65 23.16
CA ARG A 184 11.42 -12.47 22.24
C ARG A 184 12.04 -13.67 22.92
N GLU A 185 12.69 -13.47 24.07
CA GLU A 185 13.38 -14.54 24.78
C GLU A 185 12.41 -15.64 25.24
N LEU A 186 11.24 -15.26 25.72
CA LEU A 186 10.19 -16.20 26.14
C LEU A 186 9.61 -16.98 24.95
N LEU A 187 9.46 -16.34 23.79
CA LEU A 187 8.98 -16.98 22.56
C LEU A 187 9.99 -17.95 21.96
N VAL A 188 11.29 -17.66 22.11
CA VAL A 188 12.37 -18.52 21.62
C VAL A 188 12.61 -19.68 22.61
N VAL A 189 12.73 -19.40 23.91
CA VAL A 189 13.09 -20.43 24.91
C VAL A 189 11.88 -21.30 25.31
N GLY A 190 10.69 -20.70 25.44
CA GLY A 190 9.49 -21.39 25.94
C GLY A 190 8.74 -22.27 24.94
N ALA A 191 9.19 -22.31 23.69
CA ALA A 191 8.50 -23.01 22.61
C ALA A 191 8.81 -24.52 22.64
N ARG A 192 7.75 -25.33 22.66
CA ARG A 192 7.84 -26.80 22.80
C ARG A 192 8.21 -27.43 21.47
N ARG A 193 9.14 -28.39 21.47
CA ARG A 193 9.43 -29.21 20.28
C ARG A 193 8.61 -30.48 20.32
N PHE A 194 7.87 -30.76 19.26
CA PHE A 194 7.15 -32.01 19.06
C PHE A 194 7.33 -32.45 17.61
N LEU A 195 7.78 -33.68 17.38
CA LEU A 195 8.08 -34.25 16.05
C LEU A 195 9.02 -33.37 15.19
N GLY A 196 10.06 -32.78 15.79
CA GLY A 196 10.99 -31.88 15.08
C GLY A 196 10.43 -30.50 14.73
N ILE A 197 9.12 -30.29 14.91
CA ILE A 197 8.44 -29.01 14.72
C ILE A 197 8.40 -28.29 16.06
N THR A 198 8.73 -27.00 16.05
CA THR A 198 8.60 -26.18 17.25
C THR A 198 7.25 -25.48 17.27
N PHE A 199 6.49 -25.70 18.32
CA PHE A 199 5.17 -25.12 18.52
C PHE A 199 5.25 -23.80 19.29
N PRO A 200 4.47 -22.79 18.86
CA PRO A 200 4.41 -21.50 19.51
C PRO A 200 3.88 -21.63 20.96
N PRO A 201 4.50 -20.96 21.96
CA PRO A 201 4.02 -21.00 23.32
C PRO A 201 2.77 -20.13 23.47
N LEU A 202 1.60 -20.75 23.37
CA LEU A 202 0.29 -20.07 23.35
C LEU A 202 0.06 -19.09 24.51
N LYS A 203 0.59 -19.39 25.71
CA LYS A 203 0.46 -18.51 26.89
C LYS A 203 1.10 -17.13 26.69
N HIS A 204 2.24 -17.08 26.00
CA HIS A 204 2.97 -15.82 25.77
C HIS A 204 2.59 -15.16 24.44
N LEU A 205 1.97 -15.91 23.52
CA LEU A 205 1.41 -15.33 22.30
C LEU A 205 -0.02 -14.82 22.47
N GLY A 206 -0.68 -15.16 23.57
CA GLY A 206 -2.09 -14.81 23.83
C GLY A 206 -2.45 -13.36 23.54
N PRO A 207 -1.82 -12.35 24.19
CA PRO A 207 -2.16 -10.94 23.95
C PRO A 207 -1.95 -10.52 22.51
N LEU A 208 -0.89 -11.01 21.87
CA LEU A 208 -0.58 -10.73 20.47
C LEU A 208 -1.62 -11.37 19.52
N LEU A 209 -2.03 -12.62 19.76
CA LEU A 209 -3.06 -13.30 18.99
C LEU A 209 -4.45 -12.70 19.20
N VAL A 210 -4.73 -12.17 20.39
CA VAL A 210 -5.99 -11.47 20.68
C VAL A 210 -6.10 -10.19 19.86
N VAL A 211 -5.09 -9.32 19.92
CA VAL A 211 -5.11 -8.05 19.15
C VAL A 211 -5.09 -8.33 17.65
N TRP A 212 -4.23 -9.23 17.19
CA TRP A 212 -4.15 -9.61 15.79
C TRP A 212 -5.44 -10.27 15.30
N GLY A 213 -6.01 -11.19 16.07
CA GLY A 213 -7.26 -11.88 15.74
C GLY A 213 -8.45 -10.94 15.72
N ALA A 214 -8.51 -9.99 16.66
CA ALA A 214 -9.51 -8.92 16.65
C ALA A 214 -9.38 -8.05 15.39
N ALA A 215 -8.17 -7.66 15.01
CA ALA A 215 -7.93 -6.90 13.78
C ALA A 215 -8.34 -7.67 12.52
N MET A 216 -7.96 -8.95 12.41
CA MET A 216 -8.35 -9.80 11.28
C MET A 216 -9.86 -10.00 11.21
N PHE A 217 -10.51 -10.24 12.35
CA PHE A 217 -11.97 -10.32 12.41
C PHE A 217 -12.63 -9.02 11.94
N MET A 218 -12.15 -7.86 12.38
CA MET A 218 -12.66 -6.56 11.94
C MET A 218 -12.48 -6.34 10.45
N LEU A 219 -11.31 -6.67 9.89
CA LEU A 219 -11.03 -6.54 8.44
C LEU A 219 -11.96 -7.42 7.59
N ILE A 220 -12.15 -8.68 8.00
CA ILE A 220 -13.11 -9.57 7.34
C ILE A 220 -14.55 -9.03 7.49
N PHE A 221 -14.89 -8.51 8.67
CA PHE A 221 -16.20 -7.94 8.93
C PHE A 221 -16.50 -6.72 8.06
N ILE A 222 -15.53 -5.83 7.81
CA ILE A 222 -15.69 -4.69 6.87
C ILE A 222 -15.56 -5.08 5.39
N ARG A 223 -15.31 -6.37 5.11
CA ARG A 223 -15.07 -6.96 3.77
C ARG A 223 -13.82 -6.42 3.07
N ASP A 224 -12.78 -6.13 3.84
CA ASP A 224 -11.45 -5.73 3.33
C ASP A 224 -10.49 -6.92 3.28
N LEU A 225 -10.66 -7.77 2.27
CA LEU A 225 -9.87 -8.98 2.11
C LEU A 225 -8.42 -8.68 1.73
N GLY A 226 -8.20 -7.64 0.90
CA GLY A 226 -6.86 -7.20 0.50
C GLY A 226 -6.02 -6.78 1.70
N SER A 227 -6.54 -5.89 2.54
CA SER A 227 -5.83 -5.49 3.76
C SER A 227 -5.66 -6.67 4.73
N SER A 228 -6.65 -7.57 4.84
CA SER A 228 -6.52 -8.76 5.71
C SER A 228 -5.36 -9.66 5.29
N LEU A 229 -5.16 -9.86 3.97
CA LEU A 229 -4.06 -10.65 3.43
C LEU A 229 -2.71 -9.97 3.70
N MET A 230 -2.60 -8.67 3.43
CA MET A 230 -1.39 -7.90 3.71
C MET A 230 -1.03 -7.93 5.20
N PHE A 231 -2.04 -7.80 6.06
CA PHE A 231 -1.87 -7.80 7.51
C PHE A 231 -1.47 -9.19 8.05
N PHE A 232 -2.06 -10.25 7.50
CA PHE A 232 -1.65 -11.63 7.76
C PHE A 232 -0.19 -11.88 7.36
N ALA A 233 0.22 -11.46 6.16
CA ALA A 233 1.59 -11.60 5.68
C ALA A 233 2.58 -10.82 6.56
N ALA A 234 2.26 -9.58 6.93
CA ALA A 234 3.08 -8.76 7.82
C ALA A 234 3.26 -9.42 9.19
N PHE A 235 2.19 -10.00 9.74
CA PHE A 235 2.24 -10.75 11.00
C PHE A 235 3.20 -11.95 10.94
N LEU A 236 3.10 -12.78 9.90
CA LEU A 236 4.02 -13.92 9.72
C LEU A 236 5.46 -13.47 9.54
N ALA A 237 5.69 -12.41 8.76
CA ALA A 237 7.03 -11.84 8.56
C ALA A 237 7.63 -11.35 9.88
N LEU A 238 6.87 -10.60 10.69
CA LEU A 238 7.33 -10.11 11.99
C LEU A 238 7.61 -11.24 12.99
N ILE A 239 6.74 -12.24 13.05
CA ILE A 239 6.97 -13.43 13.89
C ILE A 239 8.25 -14.15 13.47
N TYR A 240 8.45 -14.34 12.17
CA TYR A 240 9.65 -15.00 11.66
C TYR A 240 10.91 -14.21 12.01
N VAL A 241 10.93 -12.90 11.76
CA VAL A 241 12.05 -12.01 12.07
C VAL A 241 12.35 -12.00 13.57
N ALA A 242 11.32 -11.96 14.42
CA ALA A 242 11.50 -11.94 15.87
C ALA A 242 12.04 -13.27 16.42
N THR A 243 11.53 -14.40 15.92
CA THR A 243 11.76 -15.72 16.52
C THR A 243 12.83 -16.55 15.82
N GLY A 244 13.11 -16.27 14.54
CA GLY A 244 14.00 -17.05 13.67
C GLY A 244 13.45 -18.44 13.32
N ARG A 245 12.14 -18.70 13.50
CA ARG A 245 11.56 -20.05 13.41
C ARG A 245 10.65 -20.21 12.20
N LEU A 246 11.14 -20.94 11.20
CA LEU A 246 10.36 -21.27 10.00
C LEU A 246 9.09 -22.07 10.32
N SER A 247 9.13 -22.90 11.37
CA SER A 247 7.95 -23.67 11.83
C SER A 247 6.74 -22.79 12.12
N PHE A 248 6.92 -21.59 12.67
CA PHE A 248 5.79 -20.68 12.94
C PHE A 248 5.18 -20.14 11.65
N VAL A 249 6.00 -19.89 10.63
CA VAL A 249 5.55 -19.49 9.30
C VAL A 249 4.78 -20.61 8.62
N ILE A 250 5.28 -21.85 8.70
CA ILE A 250 4.62 -23.02 8.11
C ILE A 250 3.25 -23.26 8.77
N ILE A 251 3.18 -23.22 10.11
CA ILE A 251 1.91 -23.35 10.84
C ILE A 251 0.95 -22.22 10.45
N GLY A 252 1.44 -20.98 10.40
CA GLY A 252 0.66 -19.83 9.96
C GLY A 252 0.13 -19.99 8.54
N MET A 253 0.99 -20.42 7.59
CA MET A 253 0.59 -20.66 6.21
C MET A 253 -0.47 -21.77 6.10
N ALA A 254 -0.33 -22.85 6.87
CA ALA A 254 -1.34 -23.90 6.93
C ALA A 254 -2.69 -23.36 7.44
N MET A 255 -2.67 -22.54 8.50
CA MET A 255 -3.87 -21.87 9.01
C MET A 255 -4.48 -20.91 7.99
N PHE A 256 -3.65 -20.18 7.24
CA PHE A 256 -4.10 -19.29 6.17
C PHE A 256 -4.80 -20.06 5.05
N LEU A 257 -4.18 -21.14 4.55
CA LEU A 257 -4.78 -21.97 3.50
C LEU A 257 -6.11 -22.58 3.95
N ALA A 258 -6.18 -23.05 5.20
CA ALA A 258 -7.43 -23.55 5.79
C ALA A 258 -8.49 -22.45 5.88
N GLY A 259 -8.12 -21.25 6.36
CA GLY A 259 -9.03 -20.11 6.45
C GLY A 259 -9.51 -19.62 5.08
N ALA A 260 -8.61 -19.52 4.10
CA ALA A 260 -8.91 -19.15 2.72
C ALA A 260 -9.87 -20.15 2.08
N TRP A 261 -9.63 -21.46 2.28
CA TRP A 261 -10.54 -22.51 1.82
C TRP A 261 -11.94 -22.36 2.42
N VAL A 262 -12.06 -22.11 3.73
CA VAL A 262 -13.36 -21.87 4.38
C VAL A 262 -14.04 -20.61 3.81
N ILE A 263 -13.32 -19.50 3.69
CA ILE A 263 -13.88 -18.22 3.21
C ILE A 263 -14.35 -18.36 1.75
N TYR A 264 -13.57 -19.02 0.88
CA TYR A 264 -13.94 -19.26 -0.51
C TYR A 264 -15.26 -20.01 -0.65
N HIS A 265 -15.58 -20.94 0.26
CA HIS A 265 -16.84 -21.70 0.21
C HIS A 265 -18.00 -21.05 0.97
N THR A 266 -17.75 -20.03 1.80
CA THR A 266 -18.77 -19.45 2.70
C THR A 266 -19.15 -18.01 2.36
N VAL A 267 -18.29 -17.29 1.63
CA VAL A 267 -18.51 -15.88 1.28
C VAL A 267 -18.64 -15.75 -0.24
N PRO A 268 -19.87 -15.62 -0.79
CA PRO A 268 -20.11 -15.61 -2.23
C PRO A 268 -19.25 -14.60 -3.00
N HIS A 269 -19.10 -13.39 -2.47
CA HIS A 269 -18.27 -12.36 -3.12
C HIS A 269 -16.80 -12.79 -3.29
N VAL A 270 -16.27 -13.65 -2.41
CA VAL A 270 -14.90 -14.18 -2.55
C VAL A 270 -14.83 -15.22 -3.65
N THR A 271 -15.82 -16.10 -3.70
CA THR A 271 -15.98 -17.08 -4.76
C THR A 271 -16.00 -16.40 -6.11
N ASP A 272 -16.87 -15.40 -6.29
CA ASP A 272 -17.01 -14.64 -7.54
C ASP A 272 -15.65 -14.04 -7.96
N ARG A 273 -14.93 -13.39 -7.04
CA ARG A 273 -13.63 -12.75 -7.33
C ARG A 273 -12.55 -13.76 -7.73
N VAL A 274 -12.54 -14.94 -7.10
CA VAL A 274 -11.59 -16.02 -7.43
C VAL A 274 -11.93 -16.66 -8.77
N ASP A 275 -13.21 -16.92 -9.03
CA ASP A 275 -13.67 -17.55 -10.27
C ASP A 275 -13.43 -16.62 -11.47
N ILE A 276 -13.72 -15.31 -11.34
CA ILE A 276 -13.39 -14.28 -12.35
C ILE A 276 -11.87 -14.16 -12.56
N TRP A 277 -11.05 -14.36 -11.51
CA TRP A 277 -9.59 -14.34 -11.66
C TRP A 277 -9.06 -15.58 -12.38
N LEU A 278 -9.67 -16.74 -12.16
CA LEU A 278 -9.32 -18.00 -12.84
C LEU A 278 -9.79 -18.03 -14.30
N ASP A 279 -10.98 -17.48 -14.57
CA ASP A 279 -11.57 -17.43 -15.91
C ASP A 279 -12.21 -16.05 -16.16
N PRO A 280 -11.40 -15.03 -16.54
CA PRO A 280 -11.89 -13.67 -16.76
C PRO A 280 -12.76 -13.54 -18.02
N TYR A 281 -12.81 -14.57 -18.88
CA TYR A 281 -13.60 -14.56 -20.11
C TYR A 281 -15.10 -14.79 -19.89
N GLN A 282 -15.51 -15.20 -18.68
CA GLN A 282 -16.93 -15.38 -18.36
C GLN A 282 -17.70 -14.05 -18.31
N ASP A 283 -17.01 -12.96 -17.98
CA ASP A 283 -17.59 -11.60 -17.93
C ASP A 283 -16.58 -10.57 -18.44
N PRO A 284 -16.30 -10.56 -19.77
CA PRO A 284 -15.21 -9.77 -20.33
C PRO A 284 -15.49 -8.26 -20.33
N SER A 285 -16.76 -7.87 -20.26
CA SER A 285 -17.21 -6.47 -20.29
C SER A 285 -17.35 -5.84 -18.90
N ALA A 286 -17.40 -6.63 -17.83
CA ALA A 286 -17.51 -6.10 -16.47
C ALA A 286 -16.43 -6.65 -15.55
N ALA A 287 -16.68 -7.74 -14.83
CA ALA A 287 -15.78 -8.15 -13.75
C ALA A 287 -14.41 -8.64 -14.24
N GLY A 288 -14.36 -9.27 -15.42
CA GLY A 288 -13.13 -9.74 -16.07
C GLY A 288 -12.40 -8.67 -16.87
N TYR A 289 -13.05 -7.53 -17.15
CA TYR A 289 -12.52 -6.48 -18.05
C TYR A 289 -11.11 -6.02 -17.66
N GLN A 290 -10.88 -5.69 -16.39
CA GLN A 290 -9.58 -5.19 -15.94
C GLN A 290 -8.45 -6.22 -16.10
N ILE A 291 -8.76 -7.50 -15.89
CA ILE A 291 -7.78 -8.59 -16.04
C ILE A 291 -7.46 -8.76 -17.52
N LEU A 292 -8.48 -8.85 -18.37
CA LEU A 292 -8.31 -8.96 -19.82
C LEU A 292 -7.54 -7.76 -20.38
N GLN A 293 -7.92 -6.54 -20.01
CA GLN A 293 -7.22 -5.32 -20.41
C GLN A 293 -5.73 -5.41 -20.08
N SER A 294 -5.38 -5.85 -18.88
CA SER A 294 -3.97 -6.01 -18.48
C SER A 294 -3.24 -7.08 -19.31
N MET A 295 -3.90 -8.21 -19.61
CA MET A 295 -3.32 -9.31 -20.38
C MET A 295 -3.07 -8.92 -21.83
N PHE A 296 -4.03 -8.27 -22.47
CA PHE A 296 -3.89 -7.78 -23.84
C PHE A 296 -2.89 -6.63 -23.94
N ALA A 297 -2.88 -5.69 -22.99
CA ALA A 297 -1.88 -4.64 -22.95
C ALA A 297 -0.44 -5.19 -22.82
N MET A 298 -0.26 -6.28 -22.06
CA MET A 298 1.03 -6.98 -21.98
C MET A 298 1.37 -7.73 -23.27
N ALA A 299 0.37 -8.29 -23.97
CA ALA A 299 0.58 -9.02 -25.22
C ALA A 299 0.96 -8.09 -26.38
N ASP A 300 0.33 -6.93 -26.47
CA ASP A 300 0.52 -5.95 -27.54
C ASP A 300 1.74 -5.05 -27.30
N GLY A 301 2.07 -4.74 -26.03
CA GLY A 301 3.10 -3.76 -25.68
C GLY A 301 4.56 -4.13 -26.01
N GLY A 302 4.90 -5.39 -26.27
CA GLY A 302 6.29 -5.80 -26.54
C GLY A 302 7.31 -5.43 -25.43
N LEU A 303 8.61 -5.44 -25.74
CA LEU A 303 9.68 -5.10 -24.77
C LEU A 303 9.78 -3.60 -24.50
N PHE A 304 9.47 -2.78 -25.50
CA PHE A 304 9.67 -1.32 -25.46
C PHE A 304 8.39 -0.52 -25.20
N GLY A 305 7.22 -1.17 -25.19
CA GLY A 305 5.93 -0.50 -25.18
C GLY A 305 5.55 0.01 -26.58
N GLU A 306 4.24 0.06 -26.86
CA GLU A 306 3.68 0.76 -28.02
C GLU A 306 3.45 2.25 -27.75
N GLY A 307 3.77 2.72 -26.54
CA GLY A 307 3.49 4.08 -26.07
C GLY A 307 2.26 4.17 -25.18
N PHE A 308 2.09 5.31 -24.51
CA PHE A 308 0.92 5.54 -23.67
C PHE A 308 -0.37 5.46 -24.52
N ALA A 309 -1.47 4.96 -23.97
CA ALA A 309 -2.78 4.90 -24.62
C ALA A 309 -2.85 4.20 -26.01
N GLN A 310 -1.83 3.43 -26.42
CA GLN A 310 -1.82 2.69 -27.70
C GLN A 310 -2.25 1.22 -27.56
N ALA A 311 -2.15 0.62 -26.37
CA ALA A 311 -2.50 -0.78 -26.14
C ALA A 311 -3.89 -0.92 -25.48
N MET A 312 -4.97 -0.74 -26.26
CA MET A 312 -6.35 -0.88 -25.78
C MET A 312 -7.03 -2.15 -26.30
N VAL A 313 -7.81 -2.83 -25.44
CA VAL A 313 -8.65 -3.95 -25.88
C VAL A 313 -9.84 -3.41 -26.65
N VAL A 314 -9.92 -3.76 -27.93
CA VAL A 314 -11.12 -3.57 -28.74
C VAL A 314 -11.97 -4.83 -28.62
N ILE A 315 -13.08 -4.75 -27.87
CA ILE A 315 -14.06 -5.84 -27.78
C ILE A 315 -15.02 -5.67 -28.98
N PRO A 316 -15.12 -6.65 -29.89
CA PRO A 316 -16.03 -6.53 -31.01
C PRO A 316 -17.50 -6.36 -30.55
N GLY A 317 -18.15 -5.26 -30.97
CA GLY A 317 -19.57 -5.03 -30.73
C GLY A 317 -19.92 -4.17 -29.51
N THR A 318 -18.95 -3.48 -28.90
CA THR A 318 -19.15 -2.50 -27.81
C THR A 318 -18.97 -1.04 -28.23
N ASP A 319 -18.85 -0.78 -29.53
CA ASP A 319 -18.70 0.57 -30.12
C ASP A 319 -20.04 1.19 -30.51
#